data_AF-A0A9X2AQA6-F1
#
_entry.id   AF-A0A9X2AQA6-F1
#
_cell.length_a   1.000
_cell.length_b   1.000
_cell.length_c   1.000
_cell.angle_alpha   90.00
_cell.angle_beta   90.00
_cell.angle_gamma   90.00
#
_symmetry.space_group_name_H-M   'P 1'
#
loop_
_entity.id
_entity.type
_entity.pdbx_description
1 polymer ?
#
loop_
_entity_poly.entity_id
_entity_poly.type
_entity_poly.pdbx_seq_one_letter_code
_entity_poly.pdbx_strand_id
1 'polypeptide(L)'
;MNLPLSIEPGRAGDPRFGPTAAALLGAGALGLIATSICYALAGPAAALPGGAGNLELARAATAPVAGWMRAAGLIGMPSDVLLAVGALMMAFMKRGEGAGLAMAGWLALAIAGTLFVIVDAMVALVLPPLAALEHGEAAYSGLRSLFDGLFAIGAWTTGLGALAAAGSARWPEYRRRGVLWLMRAAGAVCVAANTAYLLGLPGSRLIGPGIALEAVALLALSIALLRSPPPYTRASIG
;
A
#
# COMPACT_ATOMS: atom_id res chain seq x y z
N MET A 1 15.20 41.98 -22.81
CA MET A 1 16.22 40.97 -23.16
C MET A 1 15.62 39.61 -22.82
N ASN A 2 14.94 39.00 -23.78
CA ASN A 2 14.25 37.72 -23.60
C ASN A 2 15.26 36.60 -23.88
N LEU A 3 15.78 35.97 -22.83
CA LEU A 3 16.51 34.72 -23.01
C LEU A 3 15.47 33.64 -23.34
N PRO A 4 15.52 33.01 -24.53
CA PRO A 4 14.74 31.81 -24.77
C PRO A 4 15.30 30.72 -23.86
N LEU A 5 14.62 30.49 -22.73
CA LEU A 5 14.71 29.23 -21.99
C LEU A 5 14.09 28.16 -22.90
N SER A 6 14.86 27.70 -23.88
CA SER A 6 14.65 26.40 -24.47
C SER A 6 14.91 25.39 -23.36
N ILE A 7 13.88 25.11 -22.55
CA ILE A 7 13.81 23.87 -21.80
C ILE A 7 13.84 22.82 -22.89
N GLU A 8 15.03 22.26 -23.16
CA GLU A 8 15.11 21.07 -24.00
C GLU A 8 14.10 20.11 -23.40
N PRO A 9 13.04 19.71 -24.15
CA PRO A 9 12.08 18.76 -23.66
C PRO A 9 12.88 17.53 -23.23
N GLY A 10 12.93 17.34 -21.91
CA GLY A 10 13.94 16.52 -21.27
C GLY A 10 14.13 15.22 -22.03
N ARG A 11 15.39 14.98 -22.43
CA ARG A 11 15.86 13.76 -23.07
C ARG A 11 15.01 12.57 -22.62
N ALA A 12 14.46 11.88 -23.60
CA ALA A 12 13.77 10.60 -23.49
C ALA A 12 14.23 9.83 -22.24
N GLY A 13 13.30 9.68 -21.29
CA GLY A 13 13.58 9.24 -19.92
C GLY A 13 14.46 8.01 -19.86
N ASP A 14 15.34 7.98 -18.86
CA ASP A 14 16.27 6.88 -18.61
C ASP A 14 15.58 5.52 -18.84
N PRO A 15 16.09 4.67 -19.75
CA PRO A 15 15.48 3.37 -20.05
C PRO A 15 15.39 2.45 -18.81
N ARG A 16 16.14 2.76 -17.75
CA ARG A 16 16.12 2.02 -16.48
C ARG A 16 14.98 2.46 -15.56
N PHE A 17 14.38 3.63 -15.76
CA PHE A 17 13.40 4.20 -14.83
C PHE A 17 12.18 3.29 -14.62
N GLY A 18 11.61 2.76 -15.70
CA GLY A 18 10.48 1.83 -15.65
C GLY A 18 10.82 0.50 -14.95
N PRO A 19 11.87 -0.21 -15.37
CA PRO A 19 12.34 -1.41 -14.68
C PRO A 19 12.64 -1.19 -13.19
N THR A 20 13.25 -0.06 -12.81
CA THR A 20 13.49 0.29 -11.41
C THR A 20 12.19 0.48 -10.64
N ALA A 21 11.23 1.23 -11.19
CA ALA A 21 9.92 1.40 -10.56
C ALA A 21 9.21 0.06 -10.32
N ALA A 22 9.22 -0.83 -11.33
CA ALA A 22 8.64 -2.16 -11.22
C ALA A 22 9.37 -3.04 -10.20
N ALA A 23 10.70 -2.98 -10.13
CA ALA A 23 11.48 -3.72 -9.15
C ALA A 23 11.21 -3.26 -7.72
N LEU A 24 11.13 -1.95 -7.49
CA LEU A 24 10.77 -1.38 -6.18
C LEU A 24 9.36 -1.81 -5.75
N LEU A 25 8.38 -1.73 -6.66
CA LEU A 25 7.02 -2.24 -6.40
C LEU A 25 7.02 -3.73 -6.06
N GLY A 26 7.78 -4.54 -6.79
CA GLY A 26 7.84 -5.99 -6.56
C GLY A 26 8.49 -6.34 -5.21
N ALA A 27 9.60 -5.68 -4.89
CA ALA A 27 10.30 -5.86 -3.61
C ALA A 27 9.43 -5.41 -2.43
N GLY A 28 8.79 -4.24 -2.54
CA GLY A 28 7.88 -3.74 -1.53
C GLY A 28 6.64 -4.64 -1.37
N ALA A 29 6.07 -5.15 -2.46
CA ALA A 29 4.94 -6.08 -2.41
C ALA A 29 5.30 -7.43 -1.74
N LEU A 30 6.49 -7.98 -2.00
CA LEU A 30 6.97 -9.19 -1.31
C LEU A 30 7.12 -8.96 0.20
N GLY A 31 7.68 -7.82 0.58
CA GLY A 31 7.79 -7.44 1.97
C GLY A 31 6.42 -7.25 2.64
N LEU A 32 5.47 -6.61 1.96
CA LEU A 32 4.09 -6.46 2.45
C LEU A 32 3.37 -7.81 2.63
N ILE A 33 3.63 -8.80 1.77
CA ILE A 33 3.15 -10.18 1.96
C ILE A 33 3.73 -10.77 3.25
N ALA A 34 5.04 -10.62 3.48
CA ALA A 34 5.69 -11.09 4.70
C ALA A 34 5.13 -10.37 5.95
N THR A 35 4.94 -9.06 5.90
CA THR A 35 4.28 -8.26 6.94
C THR A 35 2.87 -8.79 7.23
N SER A 36 2.08 -9.07 6.18
CA SER A 36 0.73 -9.62 6.32
C SER A 36 0.73 -11.00 7.01
N ILE A 37 1.73 -11.85 6.73
CA ILE A 37 1.92 -13.13 7.43
C ILE A 37 2.24 -12.89 8.91
N CYS A 38 3.14 -11.95 9.24
CA CYS A 38 3.45 -11.61 10.63
C CYS A 38 2.21 -11.06 11.37
N TYR A 39 1.40 -10.22 10.73
CA TYR A 39 0.12 -9.76 11.30
C TYR A 39 -0.86 -10.90 11.53
N ALA A 40 -0.97 -11.86 10.60
CA ALA A 40 -1.80 -13.03 10.78
C ALA A 40 -1.34 -13.90 11.98
N LEU A 41 -0.02 -14.05 12.15
CA LEU A 41 0.58 -14.80 13.27
C LEU A 41 0.42 -14.07 14.62
N ALA A 42 0.44 -12.74 14.63
CA ALA A 42 0.13 -11.94 15.81
C ALA A 42 -1.36 -12.04 16.21
N GLY A 43 -2.23 -12.41 15.27
CA GLY A 43 -3.66 -12.58 15.48
C GLY A 43 -4.43 -11.26 15.41
N PRO A 44 -5.69 -11.30 14.92
CA PRO A 44 -6.45 -10.09 14.59
C PRO A 44 -6.70 -9.17 15.79
N ALA A 45 -6.88 -9.72 16.99
CA ALA A 45 -7.12 -8.94 18.20
C ALA A 45 -5.98 -7.97 18.54
N ALA A 46 -4.73 -8.38 18.33
CA ALA A 46 -3.55 -7.56 18.57
C ALA A 46 -3.15 -6.72 17.36
N ALA A 47 -3.32 -7.26 16.15
CA ALA A 47 -2.70 -6.72 14.94
C ALA A 47 -3.62 -5.87 14.06
N LEU A 48 -4.94 -6.09 14.06
CA LEU A 48 -5.83 -5.54 13.03
C LEU A 48 -6.91 -4.61 13.59
N PRO A 49 -7.35 -3.60 12.82
CA PRO A 49 -8.43 -2.72 13.23
C PRO A 49 -9.71 -3.48 13.53
N GLY A 50 -10.31 -3.23 14.70
CA GLY A 50 -11.55 -3.89 15.11
C GLY A 50 -11.46 -5.42 15.23
N GLY A 51 -10.27 -5.99 15.37
CA GLY A 51 -10.07 -7.43 15.58
C GLY A 51 -10.34 -7.89 17.01
N ALA A 52 -10.32 -6.98 17.98
CA ALA A 52 -10.74 -7.23 19.36
C ALA A 52 -12.13 -6.64 19.61
N GLY A 53 -12.91 -7.27 20.50
CA GLY A 53 -14.25 -6.77 20.87
C GLY A 53 -14.21 -5.47 21.70
N ASN A 54 -13.10 -5.18 22.36
CA ASN A 54 -12.84 -3.94 23.09
C ASN A 54 -11.32 -3.71 23.22
N LEU A 55 -10.94 -2.53 23.73
CA LEU A 55 -9.54 -2.11 23.86
C LEU A 55 -8.77 -2.85 24.97
N GLU A 56 -9.46 -3.30 26.01
CA GLU A 56 -8.86 -4.11 27.08
C GLU A 56 -8.38 -5.46 26.55
N LEU A 57 -9.21 -6.12 25.75
CA LEU A 57 -8.87 -7.37 25.05
C LEU A 57 -7.75 -7.16 24.03
N ALA A 58 -7.75 -6.03 23.30
CA ALA A 58 -6.67 -5.70 22.37
C ALA A 58 -5.32 -5.57 23.12
N ARG A 59 -5.32 -4.86 24.26
CA ARG A 59 -4.12 -4.68 25.10
C ARG A 59 -3.62 -6.00 25.64
N ALA A 60 -4.51 -6.81 26.23
CA ALA A 60 -4.18 -8.13 26.76
C ALA A 60 -3.62 -9.06 25.68
N ALA A 61 -4.15 -8.99 24.45
CA ALA A 61 -3.66 -9.77 23.33
C ALA A 61 -2.31 -9.28 22.78
N THR A 62 -1.96 -8.01 22.96
CA THR A 62 -0.75 -7.38 22.37
C THR A 62 0.54 -7.91 23.00
N ALA A 63 0.60 -8.01 24.33
CA ALA A 63 1.81 -8.42 25.05
C ALA A 63 2.37 -9.80 24.63
N PRO A 64 1.57 -10.89 24.57
CA PRO A 64 2.09 -12.22 24.24
C PRO A 64 2.59 -12.35 22.79
N VAL A 65 2.19 -11.46 21.89
CA VAL A 65 2.53 -11.51 20.46
C VAL A 65 3.41 -10.35 20.00
N ALA A 66 3.98 -9.60 20.94
CA ALA A 66 4.82 -8.43 20.68
C ALA A 66 5.97 -8.72 19.68
N GLY A 67 6.54 -9.93 19.73
CA GLY A 67 7.58 -10.35 18.79
C GLY A 67 7.11 -10.38 17.33
N TRP A 68 5.90 -10.90 17.08
CA TRP A 68 5.31 -10.93 15.73
C TRP A 68 4.91 -9.54 15.25
N MET A 69 4.36 -8.71 16.13
CA MET A 69 4.06 -7.30 15.81
C MET A 69 5.35 -6.53 15.47
N ARG A 70 6.42 -6.73 16.23
CA ARG A 70 7.72 -6.11 15.94
C ARG A 70 8.29 -6.58 14.60
N ALA A 71 8.22 -7.88 14.30
CA ALA A 71 8.65 -8.40 13.01
C ALA A 71 7.81 -7.80 11.87
N ALA A 72 6.48 -7.73 12.02
CA ALA A 72 5.58 -7.14 11.03
C ALA A 72 5.99 -5.71 10.68
N GLY A 73 6.12 -4.84 11.69
CA GLY A 73 6.44 -3.44 11.42
C GLY A 73 7.87 -3.20 10.94
N LEU A 74 8.86 -3.99 11.41
CA LEU A 74 10.24 -3.87 10.93
C LEU A 74 10.41 -4.32 9.48
N ILE A 75 9.61 -5.28 9.01
CA ILE A 75 9.58 -5.69 7.61
C ILE A 75 8.77 -4.70 6.78
N GLY A 76 7.62 -4.26 7.31
CA GLY A 76 6.67 -3.48 6.54
C GLY A 76 7.11 -2.04 6.31
N MET A 77 7.72 -1.36 7.29
CA MET A 77 8.27 0.00 7.11
C MET A 77 9.15 0.16 5.86
N PRO A 78 10.24 -0.62 5.65
CA PRO A 78 11.03 -0.49 4.43
C PRO A 78 10.26 -0.93 3.19
N SER A 79 9.35 -1.89 3.30
CA SER A 79 8.51 -2.37 2.20
C SER A 79 7.58 -1.28 1.68
N ASP A 80 6.96 -0.53 2.58
CA ASP A 80 6.08 0.58 2.27
C ASP A 80 6.83 1.77 1.67
N VAL A 81 8.06 2.04 2.09
CA VAL A 81 8.93 3.02 1.44
C VAL A 81 9.21 2.61 -0.01
N LEU A 82 9.54 1.34 -0.25
CA LEU A 82 9.77 0.83 -1.61
C LEU A 82 8.50 0.92 -2.47
N LEU A 83 7.34 0.57 -1.92
CA LEU A 83 6.05 0.72 -2.59
C LEU A 83 5.76 2.18 -2.91
N ALA A 84 5.97 3.10 -1.96
CA ALA A 84 5.70 4.51 -2.13
C ALA A 84 6.57 5.12 -3.23
N VAL A 85 7.88 4.84 -3.21
CA VAL A 85 8.81 5.33 -4.24
C VAL A 85 8.48 4.71 -5.60
N GLY A 86 8.25 3.39 -5.66
CA GLY A 86 7.86 2.71 -6.89
C GLY A 86 6.57 3.26 -7.49
N ALA A 87 5.57 3.54 -6.65
CA ALA A 87 4.30 4.14 -7.07
C ALA A 87 4.48 5.59 -7.57
N LEU A 88 5.29 6.42 -6.89
CA LEU A 88 5.61 7.77 -7.37
C LEU A 88 6.28 7.74 -8.74
N MET A 89 7.26 6.84 -8.94
CA MET A 89 7.90 6.66 -10.23
C MET A 89 6.89 6.24 -11.30
N MET A 90 5.99 5.30 -11.00
CA MET A 90 4.93 4.91 -11.92
C MET A 90 3.99 6.07 -12.27
N ALA A 91 3.68 6.95 -11.31
CA ALA A 91 2.88 8.16 -11.54
C ALA A 91 3.56 9.11 -12.54
N PHE A 92 4.86 9.37 -12.37
CA PHE A 92 5.63 10.26 -13.26
C PHE A 92 5.73 9.76 -14.70
N MET A 93 5.64 8.45 -14.92
CA MET A 93 5.65 7.84 -16.25
C MET A 93 4.33 8.02 -17.02
N LYS A 94 3.25 8.47 -16.38
CA LYS A 94 1.93 8.59 -17.03
C LYS A 94 1.82 9.88 -17.82
N ARG A 95 1.63 9.75 -19.14
CA ARG A 95 1.45 10.83 -20.12
C ARG A 95 0.35 10.48 -21.13
N GLY A 96 -0.25 11.49 -21.73
CA GLY A 96 -1.29 11.32 -22.75
C GLY A 96 -2.69 11.08 -22.18
N GLU A 97 -3.58 10.57 -23.03
CA GLU A 97 -4.99 10.42 -22.69
C GLU A 97 -5.18 9.49 -21.48
N GLY A 98 -5.99 9.88 -20.49
CA GLY A 98 -6.27 9.09 -19.28
C GLY A 98 -5.08 8.92 -18.34
N ALA A 99 -3.97 9.63 -18.58
CA ALA A 99 -2.86 9.69 -17.65
C ALA A 99 -3.27 10.27 -16.30
N GLY A 100 -4.24 11.19 -16.25
CA GLY A 100 -4.71 11.81 -15.01
C GLY A 100 -5.25 10.79 -13.99
N LEU A 101 -6.11 9.88 -14.43
CA LEU A 101 -6.67 8.84 -13.54
C LEU A 101 -5.60 7.84 -13.10
N ALA A 102 -4.74 7.40 -14.03
CA ALA A 102 -3.62 6.53 -13.70
C ALA A 102 -2.68 7.18 -12.68
N MET A 103 -2.30 8.43 -12.91
CA MET A 103 -1.44 9.22 -12.04
C MET A 103 -2.07 9.39 -10.66
N ALA A 104 -3.36 9.73 -10.58
CA ALA A 104 -4.08 9.80 -9.31
C ALA A 104 -4.06 8.46 -8.56
N GLY A 105 -4.25 7.35 -9.25
CA GLY A 105 -4.18 6.01 -8.64
C GLY A 105 -2.81 5.69 -8.05
N TRP A 106 -1.75 5.96 -8.81
CA TRP A 106 -0.37 5.76 -8.35
C TRP A 106 0.03 6.72 -7.22
N LEU A 107 -0.41 7.98 -7.26
CA LEU A 107 -0.21 8.93 -6.17
C LEU A 107 -0.94 8.49 -4.89
N ALA A 108 -2.17 7.99 -5.00
CA ALA A 108 -2.90 7.46 -3.87
C ALA A 108 -2.18 6.26 -3.23
N LEU A 109 -1.66 5.32 -4.05
CA LEU A 109 -0.84 4.22 -3.56
C LEU A 109 0.44 4.71 -2.84
N ALA A 110 1.07 5.77 -3.35
CA ALA A 110 2.26 6.34 -2.70
C ALA A 110 1.94 6.99 -1.34
N ILE A 111 0.82 7.72 -1.26
CA ILE A 111 0.32 8.30 -0.01
C ILE A 111 -0.01 7.19 0.99
N ALA A 112 -0.68 6.13 0.54
CA ALA A 112 -1.02 5.00 1.39
C ALA A 112 0.22 4.29 1.93
N GLY A 113 1.24 4.04 1.09
CA GLY A 113 2.53 3.51 1.56
C GLY A 113 3.15 4.39 2.64
N THR A 114 3.14 5.72 2.46
CA THR A 114 3.65 6.64 3.49
C THR A 114 2.87 6.53 4.81
N LEU A 115 1.54 6.38 4.75
CA LEU A 115 0.72 6.15 5.94
C LEU A 115 1.06 4.81 6.61
N PHE A 116 1.26 3.75 5.83
CA PHE A 116 1.58 2.43 6.36
C PHE A 116 2.96 2.36 7.03
N VAL A 117 3.94 3.16 6.60
CA VAL A 117 5.20 3.35 7.36
C VAL A 117 4.92 3.78 8.81
N ILE A 118 3.98 4.72 9.01
CA ILE A 118 3.61 5.22 10.34
C ILE A 118 2.89 4.12 11.13
N VAL A 119 1.92 3.44 10.49
CA VAL A 119 1.15 2.33 11.07
C VAL A 119 2.07 1.21 11.56
N ASP A 120 3.06 0.82 10.74
CA ASP A 120 4.02 -0.23 11.05
C ASP A 120 5.01 0.19 12.14
N ALA A 121 5.44 1.46 12.15
CA ALA A 121 6.22 2.00 13.26
C ALA A 121 5.44 1.95 14.58
N MET A 122 4.15 2.28 14.56
CA MET A 122 3.29 2.18 15.74
C MET A 122 3.18 0.73 16.24
N VAL A 123 2.96 -0.22 15.34
CA VAL A 123 2.86 -1.65 15.67
C VAL A 123 4.16 -2.20 16.24
N ALA A 124 5.30 -1.86 15.65
CA ALA A 124 6.57 -2.44 16.07
C ALA A 124 7.16 -1.78 17.33
N LEU A 125 6.97 -0.47 17.49
CA LEU A 125 7.74 0.33 18.45
C LEU A 125 6.89 1.02 19.51
N VAL A 126 5.57 1.14 19.32
CA VAL A 126 4.71 1.94 20.21
C VAL A 126 3.70 1.08 20.96
N LEU A 127 2.87 0.31 20.25
CA LEU A 127 1.77 -0.42 20.86
C LEU A 127 2.22 -1.52 21.85
N PRO A 128 3.23 -2.37 21.54
CA PRO A 128 3.64 -3.41 22.48
C PRO A 128 4.24 -2.89 23.79
N PRO A 129 5.17 -1.91 23.78
CA PRO A 129 5.66 -1.32 25.03
C PRO A 129 4.55 -0.68 25.86
N LEU A 130 3.62 0.07 25.24
CA LEU A 130 2.50 0.68 25.95
C LEU A 130 1.54 -0.34 26.55
N ALA A 131 1.32 -1.46 25.86
CA ALA A 131 0.50 -2.54 26.39
C ALA A 131 1.08 -3.12 27.68
N ALA A 132 2.41 -3.17 27.79
CA ALA A 132 3.14 -3.70 28.94
C ALA A 132 3.33 -2.70 30.10
N LEU A 133 3.08 -1.39 29.88
CA LEU A 133 3.22 -0.40 30.96
C LEU A 133 2.15 -0.60 32.02
N GLU A 134 2.59 -0.60 33.29
CA GLU A 134 1.68 -0.45 34.43
C GLU A 134 1.01 0.93 34.36
N HIS A 135 -0.32 0.99 34.51
CA HIS A 135 -1.13 2.21 34.34
C HIS A 135 -1.11 2.84 32.92
N GLY A 136 -0.77 2.07 31.89
CA GLY A 136 -0.72 2.50 30.49
C GLY A 136 -2.05 2.49 29.72
N GLU A 137 -3.18 2.22 30.37
CA GLU A 137 -4.49 1.97 29.74
C GLU A 137 -4.90 3.09 28.77
N ALA A 138 -4.87 4.33 29.25
CA ALA A 138 -5.34 5.50 28.50
C ALA A 138 -4.44 5.80 27.29
N ALA A 139 -3.11 5.71 27.49
CA ALA A 139 -2.14 5.93 26.41
C ALA A 139 -2.26 4.85 25.33
N TYR A 140 -2.36 3.58 25.73
CA TYR A 140 -2.59 2.47 24.81
C TYR A 140 -3.90 2.65 24.05
N SER A 141 -5.00 2.96 24.73
CA SER A 141 -6.31 3.22 24.12
C SER A 141 -6.23 4.29 23.03
N GLY A 142 -5.68 5.47 23.35
CA GLY A 142 -5.59 6.58 22.41
C GLY A 142 -4.75 6.25 21.18
N LEU A 143 -3.57 5.66 21.39
CA LEU A 143 -2.69 5.30 20.27
C LEU A 143 -3.19 4.10 19.49
N ARG A 144 -3.92 3.17 20.12
CA ARG A 144 -4.58 2.07 19.42
C ARG A 144 -5.69 2.59 18.51
N SER A 145 -6.52 3.51 18.98
CA SER A 145 -7.57 4.12 18.15
C SER A 145 -6.99 4.91 16.97
N LEU A 146 -5.87 5.63 17.19
CA LEU A 146 -5.15 6.30 16.10
C LEU A 146 -4.62 5.28 15.08
N PHE A 147 -3.99 4.20 15.54
CA PHE A 147 -3.53 3.11 14.68
C PHE A 147 -4.67 2.52 13.85
N ASP A 148 -5.80 2.17 14.48
CA ASP A 148 -6.95 1.59 13.81
C ASP A 148 -7.50 2.52 12.71
N GLY A 149 -7.59 3.83 13.01
CA GLY A 149 -8.02 4.86 12.06
C GLY A 149 -7.06 5.06 10.90
N LEU A 150 -5.75 5.19 11.18
CA LEU A 150 -4.72 5.34 10.14
C LEU A 150 -4.64 4.10 9.24
N PHE A 151 -4.70 2.90 9.81
CA PHE A 151 -4.73 1.66 9.04
C PHE A 151 -5.94 1.64 8.12
N ALA A 152 -7.14 1.93 8.63
CA ALA A 152 -8.36 1.89 7.83
C ALA A 152 -8.35 2.92 6.69
N ILE A 153 -7.90 4.15 6.96
CA ILE A 153 -7.75 5.19 5.94
C ILE A 153 -6.68 4.83 4.92
N GLY A 154 -5.53 4.31 5.37
CA GLY A 154 -4.46 3.82 4.51
C GLY A 154 -4.95 2.73 3.57
N ALA A 155 -5.62 1.70 4.10
CA ALA A 155 -6.17 0.60 3.34
C ALA A 155 -7.27 1.04 2.35
N TRP A 156 -8.13 1.96 2.76
CA TRP A 156 -9.13 2.56 1.87
C TRP A 156 -8.47 3.34 0.72
N THR A 157 -7.43 4.12 1.04
CA THR A 157 -6.66 4.90 0.05
C THR A 157 -5.93 3.99 -0.92
N THR A 158 -5.32 2.91 -0.43
CA THR A 158 -4.74 1.85 -1.26
C THR A 158 -5.78 1.30 -2.22
N GLY A 159 -6.97 0.95 -1.73
CA GLY A 159 -8.01 0.36 -2.56
C GLY A 159 -8.53 1.30 -3.66
N LEU A 160 -8.71 2.59 -3.34
CA LEU A 160 -9.02 3.59 -4.36
C LEU A 160 -7.88 3.77 -5.37
N GLY A 161 -6.64 3.78 -4.89
CA GLY A 161 -5.46 3.88 -5.74
C GLY A 161 -5.38 2.73 -6.74
N ALA A 162 -5.60 1.50 -6.26
CA ALA A 162 -5.65 0.29 -7.07
C ALA A 162 -6.76 0.35 -8.14
N LEU A 163 -7.98 0.76 -7.75
CA LEU A 163 -9.11 0.91 -8.67
C LEU A 163 -8.85 1.99 -9.73
N ALA A 164 -8.30 3.13 -9.35
CA ALA A 164 -7.98 4.21 -10.28
C ALA A 164 -6.85 3.81 -11.25
N ALA A 165 -5.79 3.16 -10.74
CA ALA A 165 -4.72 2.62 -11.57
C ALA A 165 -5.28 1.59 -12.58
N ALA A 166 -6.12 0.66 -12.12
CA ALA A 166 -6.80 -0.34 -12.96
C ALA A 166 -7.93 0.22 -13.85
N GLY A 167 -8.44 1.42 -13.56
CA GLY A 167 -9.35 2.17 -14.43
C GLY A 167 -8.69 2.54 -15.76
N SER A 168 -7.36 2.57 -15.77
CA SER A 168 -6.54 2.86 -16.93
C SER A 168 -6.15 1.57 -17.67
N ALA A 169 -7.14 0.72 -17.99
CA ALA A 169 -6.93 -0.61 -18.57
C ALA A 169 -6.20 -0.63 -19.93
N ARG A 170 -6.05 0.53 -20.59
CA ARG A 170 -5.34 0.67 -21.88
C ARG A 170 -3.81 0.62 -21.78
N TRP A 171 -3.25 0.75 -20.58
CA TRP A 171 -1.79 0.78 -20.41
C TRP A 171 -1.16 -0.62 -20.57
N PRO A 172 0.07 -0.72 -21.10
CA PRO A 172 0.71 -2.00 -21.45
C PRO A 172 0.75 -3.03 -20.30
N GLU A 173 0.93 -2.57 -19.07
CA GLU A 173 0.98 -3.41 -17.88
C GLU A 173 -0.32 -4.16 -17.58
N TYR A 174 -1.45 -3.66 -18.05
CA TYR A 174 -2.77 -4.28 -17.88
C TYR A 174 -3.19 -5.16 -19.06
N ARG A 175 -2.30 -5.41 -20.05
CA ARG A 175 -2.56 -6.36 -21.15
C ARG A 175 -2.92 -7.75 -20.65
N ARG A 176 -2.33 -8.15 -19.52
CA ARG A 176 -2.71 -9.39 -18.82
C ARG A 176 -4.01 -9.15 -18.05
N ARG A 177 -5.15 -9.56 -18.63
CA ARG A 177 -6.48 -9.41 -18.01
C ARG A 177 -6.54 -9.92 -16.57
N GLY A 178 -5.80 -10.98 -16.24
CA GLY A 178 -5.70 -11.49 -14.86
C GLY A 178 -5.15 -10.46 -13.87
N VAL A 179 -4.09 -9.73 -14.22
CA VAL A 179 -3.50 -8.68 -13.37
C VAL A 179 -4.50 -7.53 -13.18
N LEU A 180 -5.17 -7.12 -14.26
CA LEU A 180 -6.19 -6.09 -14.21
C LEU A 180 -7.34 -6.45 -13.25
N TRP A 181 -7.88 -7.66 -13.39
CA TRP A 181 -8.96 -8.13 -12.52
C TRP A 181 -8.52 -8.28 -11.08
N LEU A 182 -7.29 -8.74 -10.84
CA LEU A 182 -6.74 -8.89 -9.51
C LEU A 182 -6.60 -7.53 -8.80
N MET A 183 -6.06 -6.52 -9.48
CA MET A 183 -6.01 -5.14 -8.95
C MET A 183 -7.40 -4.58 -8.63
N ARG A 184 -8.39 -4.84 -9.51
CA ARG A 184 -9.77 -4.39 -9.27
C ARG A 184 -10.42 -5.08 -8.08
N ALA A 185 -10.22 -6.40 -7.97
CA ALA A 185 -10.76 -7.19 -6.87
C ALA A 185 -10.13 -6.76 -5.54
N ALA A 186 -8.81 -6.63 -5.50
CA ALA A 186 -8.08 -6.15 -4.33
C ALA A 186 -8.55 -4.75 -3.90
N GLY A 187 -8.63 -3.82 -4.85
CA GLY A 187 -9.10 -2.47 -4.58
C GLY A 187 -10.55 -2.41 -4.10
N ALA A 188 -11.45 -3.17 -4.72
CA ALA A 188 -12.85 -3.25 -4.30
C ALA A 188 -13.00 -3.83 -2.88
N VAL A 189 -12.28 -4.90 -2.56
CA VAL A 189 -12.29 -5.50 -1.22
C VAL A 189 -11.78 -4.51 -0.18
N CYS A 190 -10.66 -3.83 -0.46
CA CYS A 190 -10.12 -2.81 0.45
C CYS A 190 -11.11 -1.66 0.69
N VAL A 191 -11.68 -1.09 -0.37
CA VAL A 191 -12.65 0.00 -0.22
C VAL A 191 -13.89 -0.45 0.54
N ALA A 192 -14.48 -1.59 0.17
CA ALA A 192 -15.71 -2.08 0.80
C ALA A 192 -15.49 -2.43 2.28
N ALA A 193 -14.43 -3.16 2.61
CA ALA A 193 -14.12 -3.57 3.98
C ALA A 193 -13.87 -2.37 4.89
N ASN A 194 -13.05 -1.41 4.43
CA ASN A 194 -12.72 -0.24 5.24
C ASN A 194 -13.89 0.75 5.33
N THR A 195 -14.69 0.91 4.27
CA THR A 195 -15.92 1.72 4.33
C THR A 195 -16.89 1.13 5.34
N ALA A 196 -17.11 -0.19 5.30
CA ALA A 196 -17.96 -0.87 6.28
C ALA A 196 -17.42 -0.66 7.70
N TYR A 197 -16.12 -0.87 7.93
CA TYR A 197 -15.51 -0.67 9.25
C TYR A 197 -15.65 0.77 9.77
N LEU A 198 -15.37 1.78 8.94
CA LEU A 198 -15.48 3.19 9.31
C LEU A 198 -16.91 3.63 9.60
N LEU A 199 -17.91 2.94 9.03
CA LEU A 199 -19.33 3.14 9.32
C LEU A 199 -19.83 2.30 10.52
N GLY A 200 -18.96 1.57 11.21
CA GLY A 200 -19.32 0.71 12.34
C GLY A 200 -19.97 -0.63 11.95
N LEU A 201 -19.87 -1.02 10.68
CA LEU A 201 -20.35 -2.30 10.15
C LEU A 201 -19.26 -3.39 10.24
N PRO A 202 -19.58 -4.69 10.07
CA PRO A 202 -18.63 -5.80 10.26
C PRO A 202 -17.60 -5.95 9.11
N GLY A 203 -16.86 -4.89 8.79
CA GLY A 203 -15.82 -4.87 7.75
C GLY A 203 -14.43 -5.34 8.21
N SER A 204 -14.14 -5.30 9.51
CA SER A 204 -12.80 -5.57 10.07
C SER A 204 -12.21 -6.91 9.66
N ARG A 205 -13.05 -7.94 9.49
CA ARG A 205 -12.64 -9.30 9.10
C ARG A 205 -11.97 -9.37 7.72
N LEU A 206 -12.25 -8.41 6.84
CA LEU A 206 -11.74 -8.39 5.47
C LEU A 206 -10.60 -7.39 5.26
N ILE A 207 -10.26 -6.55 6.25
CA ILE A 207 -9.21 -5.54 6.13
C ILE A 207 -7.85 -6.21 5.84
N GLY A 208 -7.42 -7.14 6.70
CA GLY A 208 -6.16 -7.87 6.53
C GLY A 208 -6.09 -8.65 5.22
N PRO A 209 -7.08 -9.51 4.91
CA PRO A 209 -7.15 -10.21 3.62
C PRO A 209 -7.15 -9.29 2.40
N GLY A 210 -7.79 -8.11 2.48
CA GLY A 210 -7.78 -7.11 1.42
C GLY A 210 -6.39 -6.58 1.12
N ILE A 211 -5.63 -6.20 2.15
CA ILE A 211 -4.24 -5.75 2.01
C ILE A 211 -3.34 -6.85 1.46
N ALA A 212 -3.48 -8.09 1.95
CA ALA A 212 -2.72 -9.22 1.44
C ALA A 212 -3.02 -9.48 -0.06
N LEU A 213 -4.29 -9.37 -0.47
CA LEU A 213 -4.70 -9.52 -1.87
C LEU A 213 -4.11 -8.40 -2.74
N GLU A 214 -4.09 -7.16 -2.25
CA GLU A 214 -3.44 -6.03 -2.94
C GLU A 214 -1.93 -6.27 -3.10
N ALA A 215 -1.24 -6.73 -2.06
CA ALA A 215 0.19 -7.03 -2.15
C ALA A 215 0.46 -8.07 -3.25
N VAL A 216 -0.36 -9.12 -3.34
CA VAL A 216 -0.30 -10.11 -4.43
C VAL A 216 -0.60 -9.48 -5.79
N ALA A 217 -1.56 -8.56 -5.88
CA ALA A 217 -1.89 -7.83 -7.10
C ALA A 217 -0.72 -6.99 -7.62
N LEU A 218 -0.09 -6.22 -6.72
CA LEU A 218 1.07 -5.38 -7.00
C LEU A 218 2.29 -6.21 -7.40
N LEU A 219 2.52 -7.37 -6.75
CA LEU A 219 3.58 -8.29 -7.14
C LEU A 219 3.35 -8.85 -8.56
N ALA A 220 2.13 -9.30 -8.86
CA ALA A 220 1.79 -9.79 -10.19
C ALA A 220 1.95 -8.71 -11.27
N LEU A 221 1.59 -7.47 -10.94
CA LEU A 221 1.77 -6.29 -11.79
C LEU A 221 3.25 -5.98 -12.03
N SER A 222 4.07 -5.99 -10.98
CA SER A 222 5.52 -5.80 -11.07
C SER A 222 6.17 -6.86 -11.99
N ILE A 223 5.81 -8.14 -11.83
CA ILE A 223 6.30 -9.22 -12.70
C ILE A 223 5.86 -8.99 -14.16
N ALA A 224 4.62 -8.55 -14.38
CA ALA A 224 4.12 -8.26 -15.72
C ALA A 224 4.88 -7.08 -16.37
N LEU A 225 5.18 -6.03 -15.60
CA LEU A 225 5.98 -4.89 -16.03
C LEU A 225 7.40 -5.28 -16.41
N LEU A 226 8.09 -6.05 -15.55
CA LEU A 226 9.47 -6.50 -15.79
C LEU A 226 9.60 -7.42 -17.00
N ARG A 227 8.53 -8.14 -17.36
CA ARG A 227 8.48 -9.03 -18.53
C ARG A 227 8.01 -8.34 -19.81
N SER A 228 7.52 -7.11 -19.72
CA SER A 228 7.02 -6.37 -20.87
C SER A 228 8.19 -5.72 -21.61
N PRO A 229 8.23 -5.77 -22.95
CA PRO A 229 9.24 -5.03 -23.71
C PRO A 229 9.12 -3.53 -23.40
N PRO A 230 10.24 -2.77 -23.37
CA PRO A 230 10.22 -1.36 -23.03
C PRO A 230 9.20 -0.62 -23.91
N PRO A 231 8.21 0.09 -23.34
CA PRO A 231 7.18 0.76 -24.13
C PRO A 231 7.72 1.98 -24.90
N TYR A 232 8.99 2.35 -24.71
CA TYR A 232 9.58 3.59 -25.23
C TYR A 232 10.27 3.48 -26.60
N THR A 233 10.30 2.30 -27.24
CA THR A 233 10.87 2.18 -28.59
C THR A 233 9.90 2.54 -29.74
N ARG A 234 8.70 3.04 -29.42
CA ARG A 234 7.80 3.62 -30.44
C ARG A 234 7.41 5.04 -30.06
N ALA A 235 8.38 5.96 -30.12
CA ALA A 235 8.07 7.28 -30.61
C ALA A 235 7.65 7.10 -32.08
N SER A 236 6.35 6.93 -32.33
CA SER A 236 5.80 7.31 -33.62
C SER A 236 5.95 8.82 -33.71
N ILE A 237 7.06 9.25 -34.29
CA ILE A 237 7.19 10.56 -34.90
C ILE A 237 6.08 10.59 -35.97
N GLY A 238 4.98 11.25 -35.64
CA GLY A 238 3.87 11.57 -36.52
C GLY A 238 3.45 12.98 -36.20
#